data_AF-A0A0J8AYP1-F1
#
_entry.id   AF-A0A0J8AYP1-F1
#
_cell.length_a   1.000
_cell.length_b   1.000
_cell.length_c   1.000
_cell.angle_alpha   90.00
_cell.angle_beta   90.00
_cell.angle_gamma   90.00
#
_symmetry.space_group_name_H-M   'P 1'
#
loop_
_entity.id
_entity.type
_entity.pdbx_description
1 polymer ?
#
loop_
_entity_poly.entity_id
_entity_poly.type
_entity_poly.pdbx_seq_one_letter_code
_entity_poly.pdbx_strand_id
1 'polypeptide(L)'
;DLSAQGYDTPIAVEWESRITAEFCQQAALETSLGIPVANFMTDLDNDQHRAQLQVSFIDFVLRPFWKEVARLFPGAADVYHNIILRSRQYYTILKNEGKDTALAYLHSQVSSAAILATHSLRAHTFPTVQKNGSNSSTTDMSPVLESGSGTDSNRGSGTTRTSSAVLSKNSIQTPHTRLQRKSIRTTE
;
A
#
# COMPACT_ATOMS: atom_id res chain seq x y z
N ASP A 1 -5.91 2.55 -16.75
CA ASP A 1 -4.86 1.54 -16.91
C ASP A 1 -3.62 1.87 -16.08
N LEU A 2 -2.88 2.93 -16.41
CA LEU A 2 -1.62 3.29 -15.72
C LEU A 2 -1.73 4.33 -14.59
N SER A 3 -2.92 4.45 -13.98
CA SER A 3 -3.22 5.49 -12.98
C SER A 3 -3.07 5.05 -11.53
N ALA A 4 -2.91 3.75 -11.26
CA ALA A 4 -2.91 3.20 -9.91
C ALA A 4 -1.88 3.87 -8.99
N GLN A 5 -0.69 4.19 -9.52
CA GLN A 5 0.36 4.87 -8.75
C GLN A 5 0.07 6.35 -8.45
N GLY A 6 -1.00 6.91 -9.01
CA GLY A 6 -1.43 8.29 -8.76
C GLY A 6 -2.47 8.43 -7.63
N TYR A 7 -2.97 7.32 -7.10
CA TYR A 7 -3.71 7.34 -5.84
C TYR A 7 -2.79 7.67 -4.66
N ASP A 8 -3.37 7.90 -3.48
CA ASP A 8 -2.60 7.96 -2.25
C ASP A 8 -1.78 6.68 -2.07
N THR A 9 -0.57 6.84 -1.53
CA THR A 9 0.44 5.77 -1.52
C THR A 9 -0.05 4.46 -0.91
N PRO A 10 -0.84 4.42 0.19
CA PRO A 10 -1.38 3.16 0.71
C PRO A 10 -2.25 2.40 -0.32
N ILE A 11 -3.04 3.12 -1.12
CA ILE A 11 -3.88 2.53 -2.17
C ILE A 11 -3.00 2.07 -3.34
N ALA A 12 -2.00 2.87 -3.72
CA ALA A 12 -1.05 2.51 -4.77
C ALA A 12 -0.26 1.22 -4.43
N VAL A 13 0.11 1.04 -3.16
CA VAL A 13 0.79 -0.17 -2.67
C VAL A 13 -0.12 -1.40 -2.72
N GLU A 14 -1.40 -1.25 -2.38
CA GLU A 14 -2.38 -2.34 -2.49
C GLU A 14 -2.53 -2.80 -3.95
N TRP A 15 -2.58 -1.86 -4.91
CA TRP A 15 -2.59 -2.20 -6.33
C TRP A 15 -1.32 -2.93 -6.78
N GLU A 16 -0.16 -2.48 -6.31
CA GLU A 16 1.12 -3.14 -6.60
C GLU A 16 1.18 -4.57 -6.06
N SER A 17 0.65 -4.80 -4.85
CA SER A 17 0.58 -6.15 -4.26
C SER A 17 -0.29 -7.09 -5.09
N ARG A 18 -1.41 -6.60 -5.64
CA ARG A 18 -2.31 -7.40 -6.50
C ARG A 18 -1.68 -7.75 -7.83
N ILE A 19 -1.03 -6.79 -8.49
CA ILE A 19 -0.30 -7.02 -9.75
C ILE A 19 0.85 -8.02 -9.52
N THR A 20 1.56 -7.88 -8.41
CA THR A 20 2.60 -8.84 -8.02
C THR A 20 2.03 -10.25 -7.85
N ALA A 21 0.90 -10.39 -7.16
CA ALA A 21 0.25 -11.68 -6.98
C ALA A 21 -0.18 -12.32 -8.30
N GLU A 22 -0.66 -11.52 -9.25
CA GLU A 22 -0.98 -11.97 -10.61
C GLU A 22 0.28 -12.46 -11.35
N PHE A 23 1.37 -11.68 -11.34
CA PHE A 23 2.62 -12.10 -11.98
C PHE A 23 3.22 -13.35 -11.36
N CYS A 24 3.14 -13.54 -10.04
CA CYS A 24 3.55 -14.78 -9.39
C CYS A 24 2.74 -15.98 -9.88
N GLN A 25 1.41 -15.83 -10.00
CA GLN A 25 0.54 -16.89 -10.51
C GLN A 25 0.84 -17.23 -11.97
N GLN A 26 1.06 -16.21 -12.79
CA GLN A 26 1.43 -16.39 -14.20
C GLN A 26 2.80 -17.06 -14.33
N ALA A 27 3.81 -16.62 -13.59
CA ALA A 27 5.14 -17.23 -13.59
C ALA A 27 5.10 -18.72 -13.20
N ALA A 28 4.27 -19.07 -12.21
CA ALA A 28 4.09 -20.46 -11.79
C ALA A 28 3.44 -21.31 -12.89
N LEU A 29 2.42 -20.77 -13.57
CA LEU A 29 1.76 -21.45 -14.69
C LEU A 29 2.72 -21.63 -15.87
N GLU A 30 3.43 -20.59 -16.28
CA GLU A 30 4.44 -20.62 -17.34
C GLU A 30 5.51 -21.67 -17.05
N THR A 31 6.03 -21.69 -15.82
CA THR A 31 7.00 -22.71 -15.36
C THR A 31 6.43 -24.12 -15.51
N SER A 32 5.17 -24.34 -15.11
CA SER A 32 4.54 -25.67 -15.19
C SER A 32 4.32 -26.15 -16.63
N LEU A 33 4.20 -25.21 -17.58
CA LEU A 33 4.02 -25.49 -19.00
C LEU A 33 5.35 -25.54 -19.77
N GLY A 34 6.49 -25.30 -19.11
CA GLY A 34 7.79 -25.19 -19.76
C GLY A 34 7.96 -23.93 -20.61
N ILE A 35 7.15 -22.90 -20.37
CA ILE A 35 7.24 -21.59 -21.03
C ILE A 35 8.28 -20.74 -20.29
N PRO A 36 9.19 -20.04 -21.00
CA PRO A 36 10.13 -19.13 -20.36
C PRO A 36 9.40 -18.00 -19.61
N VAL A 37 9.70 -17.84 -18.32
CA VAL A 37 9.18 -16.76 -17.48
C VAL A 37 9.94 -15.46 -17.76
N ALA A 38 9.22 -14.34 -17.86
CA ALA A 38 9.85 -13.04 -18.03
C ALA A 38 10.61 -12.59 -16.77
N ASN A 39 11.78 -11.98 -16.93
CA ASN A 39 12.66 -11.59 -15.81
C ASN A 39 12.01 -10.63 -14.79
N PHE A 40 11.02 -9.83 -15.16
CA PHE A 40 10.33 -8.94 -14.22
C PHE A 40 9.28 -9.67 -13.35
N MET A 41 9.02 -10.94 -13.65
CA MET A 41 8.08 -11.81 -12.92
C MET A 41 8.80 -12.79 -11.99
N THR A 42 10.13 -12.75 -11.94
CA THR A 42 10.97 -13.58 -11.06
C THR A 42 11.33 -12.83 -9.78
N ASP A 43 11.65 -13.56 -8.71
CA ASP A 43 12.12 -13.01 -7.42
C ASP A 43 11.17 -11.96 -6.79
N LEU A 44 9.86 -12.13 -7.03
CA LEU A 44 8.80 -11.24 -6.52
C LEU A 44 8.49 -11.43 -5.03
N ASP A 45 9.09 -12.42 -4.36
CA ASP A 45 9.07 -12.54 -2.91
C ASP A 45 10.02 -11.54 -2.22
N ASN A 46 10.97 -10.97 -2.97
CA ASN A 46 11.93 -9.99 -2.47
C ASN A 46 11.36 -8.56 -2.58
N ASP A 47 11.04 -7.96 -1.43
CA ASP A 47 10.50 -6.59 -1.34
C ASP A 47 11.43 -5.54 -1.98
N GLN A 48 12.76 -5.67 -1.87
CA GLN A 48 13.71 -4.72 -2.49
C GLN A 48 13.74 -4.87 -4.01
N HIS A 49 13.65 -6.10 -4.52
CA HIS A 49 13.60 -6.37 -5.95
C HIS A 49 12.32 -5.78 -6.57
N ARG A 50 11.16 -6.05 -5.94
CA ARG A 50 9.88 -5.45 -6.34
C ARG A 50 9.91 -3.93 -6.30
N ALA A 51 10.47 -3.35 -5.24
CA ALA A 51 10.62 -1.91 -5.14
C ALA A 51 11.48 -1.33 -6.27
N GLN A 52 12.56 -2.01 -6.66
CA GLN A 52 13.34 -1.62 -7.83
C GLN A 52 12.53 -1.69 -9.13
N LEU A 53 11.73 -2.73 -9.34
CA LEU A 53 10.84 -2.82 -10.51
C LEU A 53 9.86 -1.65 -10.55
N GLN A 54 9.26 -1.28 -9.41
CA GLN A 54 8.35 -0.14 -9.32
C GLN A 54 9.04 1.21 -9.58
N VAL A 55 10.24 1.42 -9.02
CA VAL A 55 11.02 2.64 -9.31
C VAL A 55 11.33 2.74 -10.81
N SER A 56 11.78 1.65 -11.43
CA SER A 56 12.05 1.61 -12.87
C SER A 56 10.79 1.89 -13.68
N PHE A 57 9.66 1.26 -13.34
CA PHE A 57 8.39 1.48 -14.02
C PHE A 57 7.92 2.93 -13.91
N ILE A 58 8.01 3.52 -12.72
CA ILE A 58 7.67 4.94 -12.51
C ILE A 58 8.58 5.84 -13.33
N ASP A 59 9.89 5.63 -13.31
CA ASP A 59 10.83 6.53 -13.97
C ASP A 59 10.80 6.45 -15.50
N PHE A 60 10.62 5.26 -16.05
CA PHE A 60 10.72 5.04 -17.49
C PHE A 60 9.38 4.95 -18.22
N VAL A 61 8.28 4.66 -17.51
CA VAL A 61 6.94 4.56 -18.11
C VAL A 61 6.03 5.68 -17.61
N LEU A 62 5.79 5.75 -16.29
CA LEU A 62 4.77 6.66 -15.76
C LEU A 62 5.18 8.12 -15.83
N ARG A 63 6.42 8.45 -15.46
CA ARG A 63 6.92 9.83 -15.46
C ARG A 63 6.82 10.49 -16.84
N PRO A 64 7.38 9.95 -17.94
CA PRO A 64 7.28 10.61 -19.23
C PRO A 64 5.82 10.72 -19.72
N PHE A 65 5.01 9.68 -19.49
CA PHE A 65 3.59 9.70 -19.87
C PHE A 65 2.79 10.78 -19.11
N TRP A 66 2.81 10.73 -17.77
CA TRP A 66 2.01 11.64 -16.94
C TRP A 66 2.53 13.08 -16.94
N LYS A 67 3.82 13.30 -17.23
CA LYS A 67 4.36 14.65 -17.44
C LYS A 67 3.65 15.36 -18.60
N GLU A 68 3.50 14.68 -19.74
CA GLU A 68 2.83 15.27 -20.90
C GLU A 68 1.32 15.41 -20.67
N VAL A 69 0.70 14.46 -19.98
CA VAL A 69 -0.72 14.56 -19.58
C VAL A 69 -0.95 15.78 -18.68
N ALA A 70 -0.12 15.97 -17.64
CA ALA A 70 -0.23 17.12 -16.74
C ALA A 70 0.03 18.45 -17.45
N ARG A 71 0.90 18.46 -18.47
CA ARG A 71 1.16 19.65 -19.30
C ARG A 71 -0.07 20.05 -20.12
N LEU A 72 -0.79 19.09 -20.70
CA LEU A 72 -1.97 19.33 -21.53
C LEU A 72 -3.24 19.57 -20.70
N PHE A 73 -3.35 18.87 -19.56
CA PHE A 73 -4.51 18.89 -18.69
C PHE A 73 -4.06 19.22 -17.26
N PRO A 74 -4.05 20.51 -16.88
CA PRO A 74 -3.60 20.94 -15.55
C PRO A 74 -4.34 20.24 -14.39
N GLY A 75 -5.60 19.84 -14.59
CA GLY A 75 -6.35 19.07 -13.60
C GLY A 75 -5.79 17.67 -13.30
N ALA A 76 -4.86 17.17 -14.11
CA ALA A 76 -4.14 15.91 -13.88
C ALA A 76 -2.79 16.11 -13.17
N ALA A 77 -2.42 17.36 -12.82
CA ALA A 77 -1.15 17.65 -12.16
C ALA A 77 -1.00 16.94 -10.81
N ASP A 78 -2.09 16.81 -10.04
CA ASP A 78 -2.07 16.12 -8.75
C ASP A 78 -1.75 14.63 -8.89
N VAL A 79 -2.26 13.99 -9.95
CA VAL A 79 -1.96 12.58 -10.26
C VAL A 79 -0.46 12.43 -10.54
N TYR A 80 0.09 13.30 -11.38
CA TYR A 80 1.53 13.31 -11.66
C TYR A 80 2.36 13.57 -10.40
N HIS A 81 1.94 14.51 -9.56
CA HIS A 81 2.61 14.83 -8.31
C HIS A 81 2.63 13.64 -7.35
N ASN A 82 1.51 12.95 -7.18
CA ASN A 82 1.42 11.76 -6.34
C ASN A 82 2.34 10.64 -6.83
N ILE A 83 2.37 10.37 -8.14
CA ILE A 83 3.26 9.36 -8.74
C ILE A 83 4.73 9.68 -8.42
N ILE A 84 5.16 10.93 -8.68
CA ILE A 84 6.58 11.28 -8.64
C ILE A 84 7.09 11.58 -7.22
N LEU A 85 6.30 12.24 -6.38
CA LEU A 85 6.76 12.65 -5.05
C LEU A 85 6.42 11.65 -3.96
N ARG A 86 5.29 10.93 -4.06
CA ARG A 86 4.83 10.06 -2.98
C ARG A 86 5.13 8.59 -3.29
N SER A 87 4.53 8.06 -4.35
CA SER A 87 4.65 6.65 -4.72
C SER A 87 6.10 6.28 -5.03
N ARG A 88 6.80 7.08 -5.85
CA ARG A 88 8.22 6.85 -6.13
C ARG A 88 9.11 6.92 -4.88
N GLN A 89 8.84 7.87 -3.97
CA GLN A 89 9.62 8.03 -2.75
C GLN A 89 9.47 6.80 -1.84
N TYR A 90 8.24 6.31 -1.66
CA TYR A 90 7.98 5.08 -0.91
C TYR A 90 8.80 3.89 -1.44
N TYR A 91 8.76 3.62 -2.76
CA TYR A 91 9.54 2.50 -3.32
C TYR A 91 11.04 2.74 -3.27
N THR A 92 11.50 4.00 -3.31
CA THR A 92 12.92 4.33 -3.12
C THR A 92 13.37 3.98 -1.70
N ILE A 93 12.57 4.33 -0.69
CA ILE A 93 12.83 3.97 0.71
C ILE A 93 12.77 2.45 0.88
N LEU A 94 11.74 1.79 0.36
CA LEU A 94 11.59 0.33 0.47
C LEU A 94 12.79 -0.41 -0.16
N LYS A 95 13.26 0.06 -1.31
CA LYS A 95 14.44 -0.50 -2.00
C LYS A 95 15.72 -0.33 -1.18
N ASN A 96 15.97 0.86 -0.62
CA ASN A 96 17.27 1.21 -0.06
C ASN A 96 17.37 0.97 1.46
N GLU A 97 16.26 1.17 2.18
CA GLU A 97 16.19 1.23 3.64
C GLU A 97 15.31 0.11 4.23
N GLY A 98 14.48 -0.53 3.41
CA GLY A 98 13.65 -1.67 3.80
C GLY A 98 12.23 -1.32 4.25
N LYS A 99 11.51 -2.36 4.66
CA LYS A 99 10.05 -2.31 4.87
C LYS A 99 9.63 -1.45 6.05
N ASP A 100 10.34 -1.53 7.17
CA ASP A 100 9.97 -0.81 8.39
C ASP A 100 10.01 0.71 8.18
N THR A 101 11.06 1.20 7.53
CA THR A 101 11.19 2.63 7.21
C THR A 101 10.18 3.08 6.17
N ALA A 102 9.88 2.23 5.17
CA ALA A 102 8.86 2.53 4.18
C ALA A 102 7.45 2.59 4.80
N LEU A 103 7.13 1.72 5.76
CA LEU A 103 5.87 1.78 6.52
C LEU A 103 5.80 3.02 7.41
N ALA A 104 6.91 3.40 8.07
CA ALA A 104 6.97 4.64 8.83
C ALA A 104 6.70 5.87 7.94
N TYR A 105 7.23 5.88 6.71
CA TYR A 105 6.90 6.90 5.72
C TYR A 105 5.39 6.95 5.41
N LEU A 106 4.73 5.82 5.17
CA LEU A 106 3.28 5.79 4.93
C LEU A 106 2.49 6.40 6.10
N HIS A 107 2.82 6.03 7.34
CA HIS A 107 2.14 6.55 8.53
C HIS A 107 2.32 8.08 8.69
N SER A 108 3.49 8.61 8.31
CA SER A 108 3.75 10.05 8.35
C SER A 108 2.89 10.86 7.36
N GLN A 109 2.59 10.29 6.19
CA GLN A 109 1.77 10.92 5.17
C GLN A 109 0.30 10.99 5.59
N VAL A 110 -0.23 9.91 6.17
CA VAL A 110 -1.62 9.86 6.68
C VAL A 110 -1.83 10.85 7.83
N SER A 111 -0.87 10.94 8.75
CA SER A 111 -0.92 11.87 9.88
C SER A 111 -0.93 13.33 9.41
N SER A 112 -0.12 13.65 8.41
CA SER A 112 -0.06 15.00 7.83
C SER A 112 -1.36 15.39 7.11
N ALA A 113 -1.96 14.45 6.37
CA ALA A 113 -3.25 14.67 5.70
C ALA A 113 -4.41 14.89 6.69
N ALA A 114 -4.45 14.13 7.79
CA ALA A 114 -5.46 14.27 8.84
C ALA A 114 -5.37 15.63 9.56
N ILE A 115 -4.16 16.13 9.81
CA ILE A 115 -3.94 17.46 10.41
C ILE A 115 -4.43 18.56 9.45
N LEU A 116 -4.15 18.46 8.16
CA LEU A 116 -4.63 19.46 7.19
C LEU A 116 -6.16 19.47 7.07
N ALA A 117 -6.80 18.29 7.05
CA ALA A 117 -8.25 18.17 6.99
C ALA A 117 -8.95 18.77 8.23
N THR A 118 -8.39 18.55 9.43
CA THR A 118 -8.94 19.10 10.68
C THR A 118 -8.79 20.63 10.75
N HIS A 119 -7.69 21.18 10.23
CA HIS A 119 -7.53 22.64 10.13
C HIS A 119 -8.47 23.28 9.10
N SER A 120 -8.72 22.62 7.96
CA SER A 120 -9.64 23.11 6.94
C SER A 120 -11.10 23.18 7.45
N LEU A 121 -11.53 22.20 8.25
CA LEU A 121 -12.87 22.21 8.86
C LEU A 121 -13.02 23.25 9.98
N ARG A 122 -11.92 23.67 10.62
CA ARG A 122 -11.92 24.69 11.69
C ARG A 122 -11.99 26.12 11.15
N ALA A 123 -11.65 26.34 9.88
CA ALA A 123 -11.63 27.67 9.26
C ALA A 123 -13.03 28.22 8.89
N HIS A 124 -14.10 27.43 9.06
CA HIS A 124 -15.48 27.85 8.81
C HIS A 124 -16.30 27.93 10.11
N THR A 125 -15.81 28.69 11.10
CA THR A 125 -16.69 29.20 12.15
C THR A 125 -17.06 30.63 11.77
N PHE A 126 -18.27 30.82 11.22
CA PHE A 126 -18.81 32.16 10.97
C PHE A 126 -18.86 32.94 12.31
N PRO A 127 -18.40 34.20 12.36
CA PRO A 127 -18.54 35.01 13.55
C PRO A 127 -20.05 35.20 13.83
N THR A 128 -20.50 34.68 14.97
CA THR A 128 -21.83 34.97 15.49
C THR A 128 -21.86 36.45 15.89
N VAL A 129 -22.60 37.26 15.14
CA VAL A 129 -22.92 38.65 15.52
C VAL A 129 -23.71 38.60 16.84
N GLN A 130 -23.09 39.07 17.93
CA GLN A 130 -23.79 39.33 19.18
C GLN A 130 -24.69 40.55 18.99
N LYS A 131 -26.00 40.32 18.93
CA LYS A 131 -26.98 41.40 19.17
C LYS A 131 -27.08 41.62 20.69
N ASN A 132 -26.52 42.74 21.14
CA ASN A 132 -26.85 43.31 22.45
C ASN A 132 -28.32 43.71 22.47
N GLY A 133 -29.11 43.03 23.30
CA GLY A 133 -30.49 43.37 23.61
C GLY A 133 -30.75 43.05 25.08
N SER A 134 -30.78 44.10 25.89
CA SER A 134 -31.02 44.04 27.33
C SER A 134 -32.47 43.66 27.65
N ASN A 135 -32.60 42.69 28.58
CA ASN A 135 -33.61 42.50 29.62
C ASN A 135 -35.11 42.47 29.25
N SER A 136 -35.72 41.28 29.45
CA SER A 136 -36.97 41.13 30.20
C SER A 136 -37.14 39.67 30.67
N SER A 137 -37.26 39.52 31.98
CA SER A 137 -37.60 38.34 32.77
C SER A 137 -38.91 37.64 32.38
N THR A 138 -39.00 36.31 32.59
CA THR A 138 -40.05 35.60 33.39
C THR A 138 -39.93 34.06 33.30
N THR A 139 -39.96 33.40 34.48
CA THR A 139 -40.45 32.02 34.82
C THR A 139 -39.94 30.82 34.00
N ASP A 140 -39.11 29.93 34.56
CA ASP A 140 -39.40 28.82 35.51
C ASP A 140 -39.88 27.52 34.82
N MET A 141 -39.52 26.38 35.45
CA MET A 141 -39.81 24.97 35.19
C MET A 141 -38.70 24.13 34.54
N SER A 142 -37.94 23.45 35.41
CA SER A 142 -37.29 22.16 35.12
C SER A 142 -38.30 21.01 35.18
N PRO A 143 -38.06 19.89 34.47
CA PRO A 143 -37.87 18.59 35.13
C PRO A 143 -36.70 17.80 34.48
N VAL A 144 -35.76 17.21 35.24
CA VAL A 144 -35.79 15.87 35.88
C VAL A 144 -35.94 14.68 34.90
N LEU A 145 -34.81 13.97 34.71
CA LEU A 145 -34.51 12.52 34.66
C LEU A 145 -35.44 11.51 33.95
N GLU A 146 -34.84 10.69 33.06
CA GLU A 146 -34.81 9.19 33.00
C GLU A 146 -34.35 8.78 31.58
N SER A 147 -33.32 7.96 31.31
CA SER A 147 -33.02 6.56 31.71
C SER A 147 -33.93 5.51 31.07
N GLY A 148 -33.35 4.67 30.21
CA GLY A 148 -33.89 3.40 29.68
C GLY A 148 -33.21 3.06 28.34
N SER A 149 -32.34 2.06 28.13
CA SER A 149 -32.18 0.65 28.57
C SER A 149 -33.19 -0.35 28.01
N GLY A 150 -32.67 -1.37 27.30
CA GLY A 150 -33.35 -2.61 26.86
C GLY A 150 -33.80 -2.55 25.39
N THR A 151 -33.61 -3.54 24.52
CA THR A 151 -33.41 -5.00 24.66
C THR A 151 -32.84 -5.52 23.32
N ASP A 152 -31.78 -6.32 23.25
CA ASP A 152 -31.65 -7.76 23.56
C ASP A 152 -32.09 -8.72 22.43
N SER A 153 -31.33 -9.82 22.29
CA SER A 153 -31.67 -11.12 21.66
C SER A 153 -31.26 -11.47 20.20
N ASN A 154 -30.14 -12.21 20.11
CA ASN A 154 -30.10 -13.68 19.89
C ASN A 154 -29.94 -14.32 18.48
N ARG A 155 -29.25 -15.49 18.51
CA ARG A 155 -28.97 -16.57 17.53
C ARG A 155 -27.72 -16.40 16.63
N GLY A 156 -26.72 -17.29 16.60
CA GLY A 156 -26.55 -18.64 17.15
C GLY A 156 -26.17 -19.66 16.06
N SER A 157 -25.20 -20.54 16.34
CA SER A 157 -24.69 -21.73 15.58
C SER A 157 -23.48 -21.43 14.69
N GLY A 158 -22.27 -21.97 14.93
CA GLY A 158 -21.90 -23.39 15.03
C GLY A 158 -21.50 -23.88 13.63
N THR A 159 -20.24 -24.25 13.34
CA THR A 159 -19.78 -25.65 13.38
C THR A 159 -18.27 -25.73 13.09
N THR A 160 -17.60 -26.54 13.88
CA THR A 160 -16.24 -27.08 13.78
C THR A 160 -16.01 -27.93 12.52
N ARG A 161 -14.83 -27.85 11.90
CA ARG A 161 -14.20 -29.03 11.29
C ARG A 161 -12.68 -28.91 11.15
N THR A 162 -12.02 -29.64 12.03
CA THR A 162 -10.67 -30.18 11.92
C THR A 162 -10.55 -31.13 10.73
N SER A 163 -9.44 -31.09 10.00
CA SER A 163 -8.82 -32.32 9.48
C SER A 163 -7.35 -32.09 9.12
N SER A 164 -6.50 -32.79 9.85
CA SER A 164 -5.07 -33.00 9.62
C SER A 164 -4.82 -33.80 8.34
N ALA A 165 -3.71 -33.57 7.67
CA ALA A 165 -3.00 -34.62 6.92
C ALA A 165 -1.49 -34.34 6.90
N VAL A 166 -0.77 -35.24 7.55
CA VAL A 166 0.68 -35.39 7.64
C VAL A 166 1.12 -36.35 6.53
N LEU A 167 2.18 -36.02 5.78
CA LEU A 167 2.98 -36.90 4.91
C LEU A 167 4.32 -36.15 4.70
N SER A 168 5.39 -36.34 5.46
CA SER A 168 6.28 -37.49 5.66
C SER A 168 6.92 -38.07 4.39
N LYS A 169 8.19 -37.65 4.18
CA LYS A 169 9.35 -38.36 3.62
C LYS A 169 9.34 -38.71 2.12
N ASN A 170 10.33 -38.20 1.37
CA ASN A 170 11.50 -39.04 1.04
C ASN A 170 12.69 -38.24 0.51
N SER A 171 13.82 -38.53 1.14
CA SER A 171 15.18 -38.24 0.73
C SER A 171 15.53 -39.11 -0.49
N ILE A 172 16.06 -38.50 -1.55
CA ILE A 172 16.83 -39.23 -2.57
C ILE A 172 18.14 -38.48 -2.76
N GLN A 173 19.21 -39.19 -2.45
CA GLN A 173 20.60 -38.78 -2.51
C GLN A 173 21.22 -39.32 -3.81
N THR A 174 22.29 -38.63 -4.25
CA THR A 174 23.40 -39.03 -5.16
C THR A 174 23.27 -38.68 -6.66
N PRO A 175 24.38 -38.57 -7.44
CA PRO A 175 25.75 -38.14 -7.10
C PRO A 175 26.45 -37.21 -8.15
N HIS A 176 27.60 -36.66 -7.73
CA HIS A 176 28.82 -36.26 -8.48
C HIS A 176 28.72 -35.48 -9.81
N THR A 177 29.36 -34.30 -9.86
CA THR A 177 30.53 -34.06 -10.76
C THR A 177 31.41 -32.94 -10.19
N ARG A 178 32.67 -33.29 -9.94
CA ARG A 178 33.78 -32.46 -9.45
C ARG A 178 34.49 -31.86 -10.66
N LEU A 179 34.42 -30.55 -10.86
CA LEU A 179 35.27 -29.85 -11.83
C LEU A 179 36.48 -29.22 -11.11
N GLN A 180 37.64 -29.74 -11.47
CA GLN A 180 38.97 -29.30 -11.06
C GLN A 180 39.25 -27.88 -11.59
N ARG A 181 39.55 -26.94 -10.69
CA ARG A 181 40.08 -25.62 -11.04
C ARG A 181 41.60 -25.74 -11.19
N LYS A 182 42.10 -25.77 -12.43
CA LYS A 182 43.53 -25.64 -12.71
C LYS A 182 43.98 -24.21 -12.40
N SER A 183 44.95 -24.13 -11.50
CA SER A 183 45.78 -22.96 -11.23
C SER A 183 46.70 -22.71 -12.43
N ILE A 184 46.73 -21.48 -12.94
CA ILE A 184 47.83 -20.99 -13.77
C ILE A 184 48.26 -19.65 -13.16
N ARG A 185 49.39 -19.70 -12.44
CA ARG A 185 50.31 -18.57 -12.26
C ARG A 185 51.14 -18.47 -13.54
N THR A 186 51.32 -17.27 -14.06
CA THR A 186 52.50 -16.95 -14.86
C THR A 186 53.01 -15.58 -14.43
N THR A 187 54.23 -15.61 -13.92
CA THR A 187 55.17 -14.51 -13.75
C THR A 187 55.62 -14.01 -15.12
N GLU A 188 55.63 -12.70 -15.32
CA GLU A 188 56.79 -11.83 -15.58
C GLU A 188 56.33 -10.38 -15.73
#